data_AF-A0A7I4ASR0-F1
#
_entry.id   AF-A0A7I4ASR0-F1
#
_cell.length_a   1.000
_cell.length_b   1.000
_cell.length_c   1.000
_cell.angle_alpha   90.00
_cell.angle_beta   90.00
_cell.angle_gamma   90.00
#
_symmetry.space_group_name_H-M   'P 1'
#
loop_
_entity.id
_entity.type
_entity.pdbx_description
1 polymer ?
#
loop_
_entity_poly.entity_id
_entity_poly.type
_entity_poly.pdbx_seq_one_letter_code
_entity_poly.pdbx_strand_id
1 'polypeptide(L)'
;MSPDDIRMCMSLGYSQKNSNTTIGQYGNGFKTSVMRLGADVIVFTRQPNNKGFVTQSAGLLSYTFLIKTGHEDIVVPMVDFKLRLDGTELSANLRTNMDDWISNLGTILRWSPFSSEHELLKQFDDIGKHGTKVVVYNLWLNNDENLELDFDTDERDIQLRVGTEEKSKQPKLNALLVKEHISNQYQISLRVYSSILYLHMPENFRIILRGKTVQHHSIAVDLKHTQYIAYKPQIGSGKDSNVKDVTVITTIGFTKEAPFVNVHGFNVYHKNRLIMPFWKVFHDNSSRGWGVVGVMEANFMEPAHDVHDVFSCTLHSCARITRYVRSIGD
;
A
#
# COMPACT_ATOMS: atom_id res chain seq x y z
N MET A 1 0.34 -0.08 -19.16
CA MET A 1 0.07 1.36 -19.32
C MET A 1 0.57 1.77 -20.69
N SER A 2 -0.22 2.53 -21.44
CA SER A 2 0.25 3.14 -22.68
C SER A 2 1.28 4.23 -22.38
N PRO A 3 2.02 4.74 -23.39
CA PRO A 3 2.90 5.90 -23.22
C PRO A 3 2.23 7.08 -22.52
N ASP A 4 0.98 7.38 -22.84
CA ASP A 4 0.26 8.49 -22.21
C ASP A 4 -0.16 8.17 -20.78
N ASP A 5 -0.54 6.91 -20.51
CA ASP A 5 -0.92 6.47 -19.17
C ASP A 5 0.23 6.56 -18.17
N ILE A 6 1.45 6.16 -18.57
CA ILE A 6 2.62 6.30 -17.68
C ILE A 6 2.96 7.78 -17.45
N ARG A 7 2.77 8.64 -18.45
CA ARG A 7 2.97 10.08 -18.29
C ARG A 7 2.01 10.67 -17.28
N MET A 8 0.72 10.38 -17.41
CA MET A 8 -0.29 10.77 -16.42
C MET A 8 0.02 10.17 -15.04
N CYS A 9 0.50 8.93 -14.98
CA CYS A 9 0.90 8.29 -13.73
C CYS A 9 2.06 9.03 -13.03
N MET A 10 2.96 9.65 -13.80
CA MET A 10 4.09 10.43 -13.30
C MET A 10 3.73 11.89 -12.99
N SER A 11 2.69 12.45 -13.62
CA SER A 11 2.19 13.82 -13.37
C SER A 11 1.25 13.91 -12.16
N LEU A 12 1.39 14.93 -11.30
CA LEU A 12 0.54 15.10 -10.11
C LEU A 12 -0.94 15.34 -10.45
N GLY A 13 -1.85 14.82 -9.61
CA GLY A 13 -3.29 15.12 -9.69
C GLY A 13 -4.09 14.38 -10.78
N TYR A 14 -3.46 13.53 -11.59
CA TYR A 14 -4.17 12.77 -12.63
C TYR A 14 -4.64 11.41 -12.13
N SER A 15 -5.95 11.17 -12.23
CA SER A 15 -6.57 9.86 -12.06
C SER A 15 -7.77 9.75 -13.00
N GLN A 16 -7.79 8.73 -13.84
CA GLN A 16 -8.96 8.38 -14.67
C GLN A 16 -9.89 7.37 -13.96
N LYS A 17 -9.57 7.02 -12.71
CA LYS A 17 -10.35 6.04 -11.94
C LYS A 17 -11.58 6.73 -11.38
N ASN A 18 -12.68 6.64 -12.13
CA ASN A 18 -13.96 7.27 -11.80
C ASN A 18 -14.95 6.29 -11.15
N SER A 19 -14.54 5.06 -10.83
CA SER A 19 -15.44 4.05 -10.25
C SER A 19 -15.33 3.98 -8.73
N ASN A 20 -16.49 3.89 -8.07
CA ASN A 20 -16.61 3.64 -6.62
C ASN A 20 -16.00 2.29 -6.18
N THR A 21 -15.54 1.46 -7.11
CA THR A 21 -14.92 0.15 -6.86
C THR A 21 -13.40 0.20 -6.79
N THR A 22 -12.78 1.34 -7.09
CA THR A 22 -11.32 1.50 -7.06
C THR A 22 -10.84 2.14 -5.76
N ILE A 23 -9.68 1.68 -5.29
CA ILE A 23 -9.04 2.20 -4.07
C ILE A 23 -8.41 3.58 -4.33
N GLY A 24 -7.67 3.73 -5.42
CA GLY A 24 -6.95 4.97 -5.73
C GLY A 24 -7.82 5.99 -6.46
N GLN A 25 -8.01 7.17 -5.88
CA GLN A 25 -8.86 8.23 -6.43
C GLN A 25 -8.09 9.52 -6.70
N TYR A 26 -7.09 9.86 -5.89
CA TYR A 26 -6.45 11.19 -5.88
C TYR A 26 -5.31 11.39 -6.88
N GLY A 27 -4.85 10.35 -7.57
CA GLY A 27 -3.73 10.47 -8.52
C GLY A 27 -2.35 10.75 -7.91
N ASN A 28 -2.22 10.74 -6.57
CA ASN A 28 -0.98 11.10 -5.87
C ASN A 28 -0.25 9.91 -5.21
N GLY A 29 -0.96 8.83 -4.85
CA GLY A 29 -0.42 7.76 -4.02
C GLY A 29 0.83 7.09 -4.55
N PHE A 30 1.01 7.01 -5.87
CA PHE A 30 2.26 6.49 -6.45
C PHE A 30 3.46 7.39 -6.08
N LYS A 31 3.41 8.69 -6.40
CA LYS A 31 4.52 9.63 -6.21
C LYS A 31 4.89 9.76 -4.74
N THR A 32 3.89 9.94 -3.87
CA THR A 32 4.13 10.10 -2.44
C THR A 32 4.77 8.85 -1.83
N SER A 33 4.27 7.66 -2.19
CA SER A 33 4.78 6.40 -1.63
C SER A 33 6.20 6.09 -2.12
N VAL A 34 6.48 6.22 -3.42
CA VAL A 34 7.82 5.90 -3.95
C VAL A 34 8.88 6.88 -3.45
N MET A 35 8.55 8.17 -3.34
CA MET A 35 9.46 9.18 -2.81
C MET A 35 9.65 9.06 -1.28
N ARG A 36 8.70 8.44 -0.55
CA ARG A 36 8.88 8.08 0.86
C ARG A 36 9.83 6.91 1.06
N LEU A 37 9.96 6.01 0.07
CA LEU A 37 10.81 4.82 0.15
C LEU A 37 12.26 5.11 -0.26
N GLY A 38 12.45 5.90 -1.31
CA GLY A 38 13.78 6.26 -1.78
C GLY A 38 13.78 7.53 -2.62
N ALA A 39 14.98 8.04 -2.88
CA ALA A 39 15.18 9.27 -3.64
C ALA A 39 14.80 9.10 -5.12
N ASP A 40 14.95 7.90 -5.66
CA ASP A 40 14.84 7.69 -7.11
C ASP A 40 14.01 6.45 -7.45
N VAL A 41 13.21 6.57 -8.51
CA VAL A 41 12.38 5.48 -9.01
C VAL A 41 12.36 5.45 -10.53
N ILE A 42 12.47 4.25 -11.09
CA ILE A 42 12.23 4.01 -12.51
C ILE A 42 11.08 3.02 -12.68
N VAL A 43 10.17 3.35 -13.60
CA VAL A 43 8.98 2.55 -13.89
C VAL A 43 9.07 2.03 -15.31
N PHE A 44 8.91 0.72 -15.43
CA PHE A 44 8.79 0.01 -16.70
C PHE A 44 7.36 -0.47 -16.87
N THR A 45 6.79 -0.31 -18.05
CA THR A 45 5.46 -0.85 -18.33
C THR A 45 5.39 -1.43 -19.74
N ARG A 46 4.58 -2.48 -19.89
CA ARG A 46 4.25 -3.08 -21.18
C ARG A 46 2.76 -3.08 -21.38
N GLN A 47 2.34 -2.74 -22.59
CA GLN A 47 0.96 -2.81 -23.00
C GLN A 47 0.85 -3.29 -24.45
N PRO A 48 0.18 -4.43 -24.71
CA PRO A 48 -0.22 -4.80 -26.04
C PRO A 48 -1.17 -3.74 -26.61
N ASN A 49 -0.98 -3.38 -27.87
CA ASN A 49 -1.89 -2.53 -28.60
C ASN A 49 -2.68 -3.33 -29.64
N ASN A 50 -3.82 -2.78 -30.06
CA ASN A 50 -4.71 -3.44 -31.02
C ASN A 50 -4.15 -3.52 -32.44
N LYS A 51 -2.93 -2.99 -32.67
CA LYS A 51 -2.29 -2.89 -33.99
C LYS A 51 -1.17 -3.93 -34.18
N GLY A 52 -1.08 -4.93 -33.31
CA GLY A 52 -0.10 -6.01 -33.44
C GLY A 52 1.28 -5.72 -32.84
N PHE A 53 1.38 -4.72 -31.96
CA PHE A 53 2.62 -4.37 -31.27
C PHE A 53 2.42 -4.35 -29.75
N VAL A 54 3.51 -4.44 -29.01
CA VAL A 54 3.60 -4.17 -27.58
C VAL A 54 4.38 -2.89 -27.40
N THR A 55 3.78 -1.91 -26.74
CA THR A 55 4.50 -0.72 -26.33
C THR A 55 5.22 -1.00 -25.03
N GLN A 56 6.49 -0.60 -24.95
CA GLN A 56 7.33 -0.71 -23.76
C GLN A 56 7.77 0.71 -23.39
N SER A 57 7.48 1.15 -22.17
CA SER A 57 7.82 2.51 -21.74
C SER A 57 8.62 2.46 -20.46
N ALA A 58 9.68 3.28 -20.39
CA ALA A 58 10.47 3.50 -19.18
C ALA A 58 10.40 4.98 -18.80
N GLY A 59 10.08 5.27 -17.54
CA GLY A 59 10.03 6.63 -17.01
C GLY A 59 10.79 6.75 -15.70
N LEU A 60 11.63 7.78 -15.59
CA LEU A 60 12.50 8.02 -14.44
C LEU A 60 12.03 9.24 -13.65
N LEU A 61 11.62 9.03 -12.40
CA LEU A 61 11.39 10.10 -11.43
C LEU A 61 12.54 10.07 -10.42
N SER A 62 13.49 11.00 -10.55
CA SER A 62 14.74 10.98 -9.79
C SER A 62 14.99 12.31 -9.09
N TYR A 63 14.90 12.29 -7.76
CA TYR A 63 15.31 13.43 -6.93
C TYR A 63 16.80 13.74 -7.12
N THR A 64 17.64 12.70 -7.19
CA THR A 64 19.09 12.85 -7.35
C THR A 64 19.46 13.57 -8.64
N PHE A 65 18.83 13.20 -9.77
CA PHE A 65 18.99 13.86 -11.05
C PHE A 65 18.62 15.34 -10.94
N LEU A 66 17.41 15.66 -10.46
CA LEU A 66 16.90 17.03 -10.41
C LEU A 66 17.79 17.94 -9.57
N ILE A 67 18.18 17.49 -8.38
CA ILE A 67 19.03 18.29 -7.47
C ILE A 67 20.43 18.46 -8.03
N LYS A 68 21.09 17.40 -8.52
CA LYS A 68 22.48 17.49 -8.99
C LYS A 68 22.64 18.29 -10.28
N THR A 69 21.57 18.45 -11.05
CA THR A 69 21.55 19.23 -12.29
C THR A 69 20.92 20.61 -12.11
N GLY A 70 20.45 20.94 -10.90
CA GLY A 70 19.92 22.26 -10.56
C GLY A 70 18.59 22.58 -11.23
N HIS A 71 17.74 21.58 -11.50
CA HIS A 71 16.41 21.83 -12.04
C HIS A 71 15.49 22.47 -10.99
N GLU A 72 14.84 23.56 -11.36
CA GLU A 72 13.81 24.23 -10.55
C GLU A 72 12.43 23.58 -10.74
N ASP A 73 12.18 23.03 -11.93
CA ASP A 73 10.95 22.31 -12.29
C ASP A 73 11.12 20.79 -12.28
N ILE A 74 10.03 20.07 -12.05
CA ILE A 74 10.02 18.60 -12.11
C ILE A 74 10.07 18.15 -13.57
N VAL A 75 11.23 17.62 -13.97
CA VAL A 75 11.44 16.96 -15.27
C VAL A 75 11.48 15.45 -15.08
N VAL A 76 10.71 14.72 -15.90
CA VAL A 76 10.62 13.25 -15.85
C VAL A 76 11.04 12.68 -17.21
N PRO A 77 12.31 12.25 -17.35
CA PRO A 77 12.79 11.60 -18.57
C PRO A 77 11.99 10.33 -18.86
N MET A 78 11.50 10.19 -20.09
CA MET A 78 10.77 9.00 -20.53
C MET A 78 11.15 8.59 -21.94
N VAL A 79 11.25 7.28 -22.15
CA VAL A 79 11.47 6.67 -23.45
C VAL A 79 10.40 5.62 -23.70
N ASP A 80 9.94 5.56 -24.94
CA ASP A 80 9.01 4.54 -25.41
C ASP A 80 9.65 3.75 -26.55
N PHE A 81 9.36 2.45 -26.55
CA PHE A 81 9.73 1.51 -27.59
C PHE A 81 8.49 0.83 -28.13
N LYS A 82 8.55 0.44 -29.40
CA LYS A 82 7.53 -0.34 -30.08
C LYS A 82 8.15 -1.68 -30.47
N LEU A 83 7.62 -2.76 -29.87
CA LEU A 83 8.01 -4.13 -30.16
C LEU A 83 6.90 -4.82 -30.95
N ARG A 84 7.22 -5.41 -32.09
CA ARG A 84 6.28 -6.24 -32.86
C ARG A 84 5.92 -7.50 -32.07
N LEU A 85 4.67 -7.97 -32.15
CA LEU A 85 4.21 -9.13 -31.35
C LEU A 85 4.97 -10.43 -31.62
N ASP A 86 5.55 -10.57 -32.81
CA ASP A 86 6.44 -11.68 -33.18
C ASP A 86 7.85 -11.56 -32.59
N GLY A 87 8.16 -10.46 -31.89
CA GLY A 87 9.44 -10.20 -31.23
C GLY A 87 10.57 -9.80 -32.19
N THR A 88 10.29 -9.66 -33.48
CA THR A 88 11.33 -9.52 -34.51
C THR A 88 11.84 -8.10 -34.71
N GLU A 89 11.06 -7.11 -34.29
CA GLU A 89 11.33 -5.70 -34.57
C GLU A 89 11.07 -4.85 -33.33
N LEU A 90 12.15 -4.29 -32.78
CA LEU A 90 12.13 -3.30 -31.71
C LEU A 90 12.63 -1.97 -32.27
N SER A 91 11.84 -0.91 -32.10
CA SER A 91 12.23 0.44 -32.53
C SER A 91 11.80 1.48 -31.51
N ALA A 92 12.47 2.63 -31.54
CA ALA A 92 12.07 3.80 -30.75
C ALA A 92 10.66 4.25 -31.17
N ASN A 93 9.79 4.47 -30.17
CA ASN A 93 8.48 5.05 -30.38
C ASN A 93 8.54 6.54 -30.06
N LEU A 94 8.75 7.35 -31.09
CA LEU A 94 8.98 8.77 -30.94
C LEU A 94 7.68 9.50 -30.56
N ARG A 95 7.74 10.29 -29.48
CA ARG A 95 6.66 11.21 -29.10
C ARG A 95 6.78 12.55 -29.82
N THR A 96 7.98 13.15 -29.77
CA THR A 96 8.25 14.47 -30.34
C THR A 96 9.23 14.37 -31.50
N ASN A 97 10.49 14.09 -31.21
CA ASN A 97 11.57 13.95 -32.19
C ASN A 97 12.64 12.98 -31.64
N MET A 98 13.63 12.65 -32.49
CA MET A 98 14.70 11.72 -32.13
C MET A 98 15.66 12.30 -31.09
N ASP A 99 15.96 13.60 -31.15
CA ASP A 99 16.91 14.25 -30.24
C ASP A 99 16.42 14.24 -28.79
N ASP A 100 15.14 14.54 -28.58
CA ASP A 100 14.47 14.45 -27.27
C ASP A 100 14.52 13.01 -26.74
N TRP A 101 14.31 12.02 -27.62
CA TRP A 101 14.35 10.62 -27.23
C TRP A 101 15.77 10.19 -26.83
N ILE A 102 16.79 10.57 -27.61
CA ILE A 102 18.21 10.30 -27.30
C ILE A 102 18.62 10.98 -26.00
N SER A 103 18.20 12.23 -25.78
CA SER A 103 18.48 12.98 -24.55
C SER A 103 17.84 12.32 -23.33
N ASN A 104 16.57 11.91 -23.43
CA ASN A 104 15.87 11.20 -22.37
C ASN A 104 16.51 9.84 -22.08
N LEU A 105 16.86 9.07 -23.11
CA LEU A 105 17.57 7.80 -22.95
C LEU A 105 18.91 8.03 -22.24
N GLY A 106 19.72 8.97 -22.71
CA GLY A 106 21.01 9.31 -22.09
C GLY A 106 20.87 9.71 -20.62
N THR A 107 19.82 10.44 -20.28
CA THR A 107 19.51 10.80 -18.89
C THR A 107 19.15 9.56 -18.06
N ILE A 108 18.29 8.68 -18.58
CA ILE A 108 17.93 7.43 -17.90
C ILE A 108 19.15 6.55 -17.68
N LEU A 109 20.01 6.38 -18.70
CA LEU A 109 21.19 5.53 -18.58
C LEU A 109 22.24 6.08 -17.60
N ARG A 110 22.27 7.40 -17.43
CA ARG A 110 23.20 8.06 -16.50
C ARG A 110 22.73 8.01 -15.05
N TRP A 111 21.43 8.14 -14.81
CA TRP A 111 20.87 8.36 -13.47
C TRP A 111 20.08 7.18 -12.91
N SER A 112 19.78 6.17 -13.73
CA SER A 112 19.18 4.91 -13.28
C SER A 112 20.24 3.85 -12.97
N PRO A 113 19.86 2.73 -12.31
CA PRO A 113 20.75 1.59 -12.09
C PRO A 113 21.15 0.83 -13.36
N PHE A 114 20.64 1.23 -14.54
CA PHE A 114 20.86 0.54 -15.82
C PHE A 114 21.71 1.43 -16.72
N SER A 115 22.95 1.05 -16.97
CA SER A 115 23.94 1.91 -17.64
C SER A 115 23.98 1.73 -19.16
N SER A 116 23.23 0.78 -19.71
CA SER A 116 23.10 0.56 -21.15
C SER A 116 21.66 0.34 -21.57
N GLU A 117 21.36 0.64 -22.85
CA GLU A 117 20.05 0.35 -23.44
C GLU A 117 19.71 -1.14 -23.34
N HIS A 118 20.70 -2.03 -23.49
CA HIS A 118 20.50 -3.47 -23.34
C HIS A 118 20.04 -3.86 -21.93
N GLU A 119 20.68 -3.33 -20.88
CA GLU A 119 20.29 -3.57 -19.49
C GLU A 119 18.89 -3.01 -19.17
N LEU A 120 18.58 -1.84 -19.74
CA LEU A 120 17.27 -1.21 -19.63
C LEU A 120 16.18 -2.07 -20.28
N LEU A 121 16.43 -2.54 -21.50
CA LEU A 121 15.50 -3.37 -22.26
C LEU A 121 15.24 -4.72 -21.58
N LYS A 122 16.26 -5.32 -20.97
CA LYS A 122 16.15 -6.56 -20.20
C LYS A 122 15.14 -6.46 -19.05
N GLN A 123 14.88 -5.26 -18.51
CA GLN A 123 13.87 -5.07 -17.46
C GLN A 123 12.44 -5.34 -17.93
N PHE A 124 12.17 -5.31 -19.24
CA PHE A 124 10.87 -5.60 -19.81
C PHE A 124 10.57 -7.09 -19.96
N ASP A 125 11.59 -7.95 -19.89
CA ASP A 125 11.43 -9.40 -20.09
C ASP A 125 10.62 -10.03 -18.96
N ASP A 126 10.92 -9.64 -17.71
CA ASP A 126 10.25 -10.14 -16.51
C ASP A 126 8.76 -9.79 -16.43
N ILE A 127 8.33 -8.75 -17.18
CA ILE A 127 6.95 -8.23 -17.14
C ILE A 127 6.00 -9.12 -17.98
N GLY A 128 6.52 -9.84 -18.97
CA GLY A 128 5.70 -10.58 -19.93
C GLY A 128 4.98 -9.66 -20.92
N LYS A 129 3.76 -10.03 -21.36
CA LYS A 129 3.06 -9.29 -22.42
C LYS A 129 2.41 -7.98 -21.95
N HIS A 130 1.94 -7.94 -20.71
CA HIS A 130 1.29 -6.79 -20.10
C HIS A 130 1.71 -6.71 -18.64
N GLY A 131 2.13 -5.55 -18.18
CA GLY A 131 2.36 -5.32 -16.75
C GLY A 131 3.15 -4.06 -16.47
N THR A 132 3.53 -3.90 -15.21
CA THR A 132 4.34 -2.79 -14.74
C THR A 132 5.34 -3.29 -13.71
N LYS A 133 6.59 -2.85 -13.83
CA LYS A 133 7.67 -3.09 -12.87
C LYS A 133 8.12 -1.73 -12.35
N VAL A 134 8.17 -1.58 -11.04
CA VAL A 134 8.64 -0.37 -10.36
C VAL A 134 9.91 -0.71 -9.62
N VAL A 135 10.98 0.04 -9.85
CA VAL A 135 12.26 -0.14 -9.19
C VAL A 135 12.58 1.15 -8.44
N VAL A 136 12.47 1.09 -7.11
CA VAL A 136 12.89 2.18 -6.21
C VAL A 136 14.31 1.88 -5.74
N TYR A 137 15.17 2.88 -5.78
CA TYR A 137 16.58 2.78 -5.39
C TYR A 137 17.02 4.07 -4.70
N ASN A 138 18.24 4.06 -4.16
CA ASN A 138 18.69 5.10 -3.23
C ASN A 138 17.70 5.26 -2.07
N LEU A 139 17.40 4.12 -1.41
CA LEU A 139 16.48 4.06 -0.29
C LEU A 139 16.98 4.94 0.86
N TRP A 140 16.04 5.51 1.61
CA TRP A 140 16.38 6.41 2.70
C TRP A 140 17.08 5.67 3.86
N LEU A 141 18.06 6.37 4.44
CA LEU A 141 18.75 5.95 5.65
C LEU A 141 18.07 6.61 6.87
N ASN A 142 18.13 5.91 7.99
CA ASN A 142 17.75 6.46 9.28
C ASN A 142 18.87 7.36 9.85
N ASN A 143 18.65 7.91 11.04
CA ASN A 143 19.61 8.79 11.71
C ASN A 143 20.95 8.10 12.05
N ASP A 144 20.98 6.77 12.07
CA ASP A 144 22.17 5.96 12.33
C ASP A 144 22.86 5.49 11.03
N GLU A 145 22.55 6.12 9.90
CA GLU A 145 23.07 5.80 8.55
C GLU A 145 22.77 4.37 8.07
N ASN A 146 21.78 3.71 8.68
CA ASN A 146 21.31 2.39 8.27
C ASN A 146 20.03 2.50 7.43
N LEU A 147 19.79 1.54 6.54
CA LEU A 147 18.51 1.44 5.82
C LEU A 147 17.35 1.32 6.82
N GLU A 148 16.29 2.11 6.63
CA GLU A 148 15.06 2.00 7.45
C GLU A 148 14.44 0.60 7.38
N LEU A 149 14.55 -0.02 6.19
CA LEU A 149 14.08 -1.37 5.91
C LEU A 149 15.21 -2.38 6.12
N ASP A 150 14.92 -3.41 6.91
CA ASP A 150 15.75 -4.58 7.11
C ASP A 150 15.39 -5.68 6.10
N PHE A 151 16.41 -6.09 5.33
CA PHE A 151 16.32 -7.14 4.32
C PHE A 151 17.07 -8.42 4.72
N ASP A 152 17.75 -8.41 5.86
CA ASP A 152 18.76 -9.42 6.22
C ASP A 152 18.28 -10.33 7.36
N THR A 153 17.48 -9.81 8.31
CA THR A 153 17.04 -10.59 9.49
C THR A 153 16.14 -11.78 9.14
N ASP A 154 15.19 -11.64 8.22
CA ASP A 154 14.40 -12.76 7.67
C ASP A 154 14.45 -12.72 6.15
N GLU A 155 15.04 -13.75 5.54
CA GLU A 155 15.20 -13.83 4.09
C GLU A 155 13.88 -13.83 3.32
N ARG A 156 12.76 -14.07 4.00
CA ARG A 156 11.42 -14.14 3.44
C ARG A 156 10.60 -12.90 3.79
N ASP A 157 11.14 -11.91 4.47
CA ASP A 157 10.40 -10.72 4.89
C ASP A 157 11.14 -9.42 4.53
N ILE A 158 10.44 -8.30 4.69
CA ILE A 158 11.04 -6.97 4.78
C ILE A 158 10.51 -6.38 6.07
N GLN A 159 11.40 -6.03 6.99
CA GLN A 159 11.02 -5.58 8.32
C GLN A 159 11.43 -4.13 8.53
N LEU A 160 10.73 -3.41 9.42
CA LEU A 160 11.26 -2.15 9.93
C LEU A 160 12.42 -2.45 10.88
N ARG A 161 13.52 -1.71 10.75
CA ARG A 161 14.56 -1.70 11.79
C ARG A 161 14.02 -1.04 13.05
N VAL A 162 13.60 -1.86 14.01
CA VAL A 162 13.31 -1.41 15.37
C VAL A 162 14.63 -1.34 16.11
N GLY A 163 14.93 -0.19 16.74
CA GLY A 163 16.13 -0.02 17.55
C GLY A 163 16.29 -1.19 18.51
N THR A 164 17.51 -1.72 18.64
CA THR A 164 17.83 -2.88 19.48
C THR A 164 17.36 -2.62 20.91
N GLU A 165 16.16 -3.10 21.26
CA GLU A 165 15.83 -3.31 22.66
C GLU A 165 16.79 -4.37 23.20
N GLU A 166 17.47 -4.00 24.28
CA GLU A 166 18.48 -4.81 24.94
C GLU A 166 18.02 -6.26 25.07
N LYS A 167 18.83 -7.19 24.55
CA LYS A 167 18.68 -8.64 24.79
C LYS A 167 18.88 -8.91 26.28
N SER A 168 17.88 -8.66 27.10
CA SER A 168 17.90 -8.96 28.53
C SER A 168 16.78 -9.95 28.88
N LYS A 169 17.23 -11.16 29.23
CA LYS A 169 16.47 -12.33 29.74
C LYS A 169 15.53 -13.01 28.73
N GLN A 170 15.44 -14.34 28.83
CA GLN A 170 14.43 -15.12 28.10
C GLN A 170 13.04 -14.59 28.46
N PRO A 171 12.25 -14.10 27.49
CA PRO A 171 10.91 -13.60 27.77
C PRO A 171 10.03 -14.75 28.26
N LYS A 172 9.20 -14.46 29.28
CA LYS A 172 8.15 -15.40 29.73
C LYS A 172 7.23 -15.74 28.56
N LEU A 173 6.59 -16.92 28.56
CA LEU A 173 5.67 -17.37 27.51
C LEU A 173 4.64 -16.30 27.09
N ASN A 174 4.05 -15.59 28.06
CA ASN A 174 3.07 -14.53 27.79
C ASN A 174 3.68 -13.32 27.05
N ALA A 175 4.95 -12.98 27.30
CA ALA A 175 5.64 -11.90 26.59
C ALA A 175 5.93 -12.28 25.13
N LEU A 176 6.21 -13.56 24.86
CA LEU A 176 6.32 -14.08 23.50
C LEU A 176 4.99 -14.04 22.77
N LEU A 177 3.90 -14.48 23.40
CA LEU A 177 2.55 -14.42 22.84
C LEU A 177 2.13 -12.99 22.49
N VAL A 178 2.41 -12.02 23.37
CA VAL A 178 2.19 -10.61 23.09
C VAL A 178 3.03 -10.17 21.90
N LYS A 179 4.33 -10.46 21.89
CA LYS A 179 5.23 -10.05 20.80
C LYS A 179 4.77 -10.60 19.45
N GLU A 180 4.41 -11.88 19.38
CA GLU A 180 4.03 -12.57 18.14
C GLU A 180 2.60 -12.27 17.68
N HIS A 181 1.76 -11.68 18.54
CA HIS A 181 0.41 -11.32 18.16
C HIS A 181 0.39 -10.36 16.97
N ILE A 182 -0.57 -10.58 16.07
CA ILE A 182 -0.63 -9.89 14.78
C ILE A 182 -0.67 -8.36 14.91
N SER A 183 -1.30 -7.84 15.96
CA SER A 183 -1.39 -6.40 16.28
C SER A 183 -0.03 -5.74 16.55
N ASN A 184 0.98 -6.53 16.92
CA ASN A 184 2.32 -6.03 17.20
C ASN A 184 3.23 -6.32 16.01
N GLN A 185 3.04 -7.47 15.35
CA GLN A 185 3.81 -7.87 14.19
C GLN A 185 3.52 -7.05 12.93
N TYR A 186 2.27 -6.59 12.69
CA TYR A 186 1.97 -5.84 11.46
C TYR A 186 2.73 -4.52 11.34
N GLN A 187 3.15 -3.93 12.47
CA GLN A 187 3.90 -2.67 12.46
C GLN A 187 5.35 -2.87 12.02
N ILE A 188 5.87 -4.09 12.15
CA ILE A 188 7.28 -4.41 11.92
C ILE A 188 7.45 -5.23 10.64
N SER A 189 6.61 -6.25 10.43
CA SER A 189 6.70 -7.20 9.33
C SER A 189 5.81 -6.81 8.15
N LEU A 190 6.41 -6.55 7.00
CA LEU A 190 5.67 -6.30 5.76
C LEU A 190 4.85 -7.54 5.35
N ARG A 191 5.36 -8.75 5.58
CA ARG A 191 4.62 -9.99 5.31
C ARG A 191 3.34 -10.07 6.13
N VAL A 192 3.41 -9.79 7.43
CA VAL A 192 2.24 -9.79 8.31
C VAL A 192 1.27 -8.68 7.92
N TYR A 193 1.75 -7.46 7.71
CA TYR A 193 0.91 -6.36 7.24
C TYR A 193 0.20 -6.68 5.92
N SER A 194 0.92 -7.24 4.96
CA SER A 194 0.38 -7.65 3.65
C SER A 194 -0.67 -8.76 3.77
N SER A 195 -0.58 -9.62 4.78
CA SER A 195 -1.54 -10.73 4.99
C SER A 195 -2.93 -10.24 5.39
N ILE A 196 -3.03 -9.11 6.09
CA ILE A 196 -4.28 -8.51 6.58
C ILE A 196 -4.75 -7.31 5.75
N LEU A 197 -3.96 -6.94 4.73
CA LEU A 197 -4.12 -5.72 3.95
C LEU A 197 -5.46 -5.63 3.22
N TYR A 198 -6.02 -6.79 2.86
CA TYR A 198 -7.32 -6.91 2.23
C TYR A 198 -8.27 -7.70 3.13
N LEU A 199 -9.53 -7.27 3.21
CA LEU A 199 -10.55 -7.99 3.97
C LEU A 199 -10.80 -9.38 3.36
N HIS A 200 -10.89 -9.41 2.03
CA HIS A 200 -11.00 -10.59 1.18
C HIS A 200 -9.96 -10.49 0.06
N MET A 201 -9.23 -11.58 -0.21
CA MET A 201 -8.32 -11.59 -1.36
C MET A 201 -9.13 -11.55 -2.67
N PRO A 202 -8.85 -10.61 -3.59
CA PRO A 202 -9.48 -10.59 -4.90
C PRO A 202 -9.19 -11.87 -5.70
N GLU A 203 -10.12 -12.27 -6.56
CA GLU A 203 -9.92 -13.38 -7.49
C GLU A 203 -8.72 -13.09 -8.41
N ASN A 204 -7.88 -14.11 -8.64
CA ASN A 204 -6.66 -14.02 -9.45
C ASN A 204 -5.60 -13.02 -8.94
N PHE A 205 -5.67 -12.61 -7.67
CA PHE A 205 -4.67 -11.76 -7.04
C PHE A 205 -3.83 -12.55 -6.03
N ARG A 206 -2.51 -12.32 -6.05
CA ARG A 206 -1.58 -12.85 -5.03
C ARG A 206 -0.48 -11.85 -4.75
N ILE A 207 -0.03 -11.80 -3.50
CA ILE A 207 1.13 -11.02 -3.10
C ILE A 207 2.30 -12.00 -2.93
N ILE A 208 3.41 -11.72 -3.61
CA ILE A 208 4.67 -12.46 -3.44
C ILE A 208 5.67 -11.49 -2.85
N LEU A 209 6.20 -11.83 -1.69
CA LEU A 209 7.26 -11.07 -1.03
C LEU A 209 8.50 -11.95 -0.98
N ARG A 210 9.66 -11.43 -1.42
CA ARG A 210 10.95 -12.17 -1.37
C ARG A 210 10.84 -13.59 -1.97
N GLY A 211 10.15 -13.73 -3.11
CA GLY A 211 9.93 -15.02 -3.79
C GLY A 211 8.89 -15.95 -3.17
N LYS A 212 8.33 -15.65 -1.99
CA LYS A 212 7.35 -16.50 -1.30
C LYS A 212 5.98 -15.83 -1.21
N THR A 213 4.94 -16.54 -1.65
CA THR A 213 3.54 -16.11 -1.54
C THR A 213 3.17 -15.76 -0.10
N VAL A 214 2.59 -14.57 0.09
CA VAL A 214 2.01 -14.14 1.35
C VAL A 214 0.65 -14.84 1.50
N GLN A 215 0.49 -15.57 2.60
CA GLN A 215 -0.80 -16.19 2.93
C GLN A 215 -1.71 -15.10 3.48
N HIS A 216 -2.93 -15.04 2.97
CA HIS A 216 -3.95 -14.12 3.49
C HIS A 216 -4.39 -14.56 4.88
N HIS A 217 -4.56 -13.59 5.76
CA HIS A 217 -5.01 -13.82 7.12
C HIS A 217 -6.25 -12.98 7.42
N SER A 218 -7.37 -13.66 7.65
CA SER A 218 -8.59 -12.97 8.08
C SER A 218 -8.59 -12.82 9.59
N ILE A 219 -8.53 -11.57 10.07
CA ILE A 219 -8.56 -11.26 11.51
C ILE A 219 -9.83 -11.83 12.18
N ALA A 220 -10.94 -11.93 11.45
CA ALA A 220 -12.19 -12.48 11.98
C ALA A 220 -12.08 -13.96 12.40
N VAL A 221 -11.15 -14.72 11.81
CA VAL A 221 -10.91 -16.15 12.15
C VAL A 221 -10.26 -16.30 13.52
N ASP A 222 -9.54 -15.28 13.99
CA ASP A 222 -8.90 -15.29 15.30
C ASP A 222 -9.85 -14.89 16.43
N LEU A 223 -11.12 -14.60 16.13
CA LEU A 223 -12.13 -14.20 17.11
C LEU A 223 -12.84 -15.41 17.73
N LYS A 224 -12.91 -15.41 19.06
CA LYS A 224 -13.74 -16.28 19.90
C LYS A 224 -15.00 -15.54 20.32
N HIS A 225 -16.08 -16.29 20.56
CA HIS A 225 -17.38 -15.73 20.98
C HIS A 225 -17.89 -14.63 20.05
N THR A 226 -17.75 -14.87 18.75
CA THR A 226 -18.05 -13.90 17.70
C THR A 226 -19.52 -13.48 17.70
N GLN A 227 -19.74 -12.18 17.60
CA GLN A 227 -21.04 -11.53 17.47
C GLN A 227 -21.04 -10.63 16.23
N TYR A 228 -22.21 -10.50 15.62
CA TYR A 228 -22.43 -9.66 14.45
C TYR A 228 -23.36 -8.51 14.82
N ILE A 229 -22.87 -7.28 14.69
CA ILE A 229 -23.61 -6.09 15.05
C ILE A 229 -23.92 -5.28 13.81
N ALA A 230 -25.19 -4.93 13.63
CA ALA A 230 -25.59 -3.94 12.65
C ALA A 230 -25.33 -2.53 13.18
N TYR A 231 -24.43 -1.80 12.52
CA TYR A 231 -24.20 -0.38 12.75
C TYR A 231 -24.83 0.45 11.63
N LYS A 232 -25.70 1.38 11.99
CA LYS A 232 -26.32 2.35 11.08
C LYS A 232 -25.73 3.74 11.34
N PRO A 233 -24.78 4.23 10.52
CA PRO A 233 -24.25 5.58 10.67
C PRO A 233 -25.36 6.63 10.49
N GLN A 234 -25.34 7.64 11.35
CA GLN A 234 -26.16 8.84 11.20
C GLN A 234 -25.40 9.80 10.26
N ILE A 235 -25.48 9.57 8.96
CA ILE A 235 -24.90 10.48 7.96
C ILE A 235 -25.82 11.71 7.91
N GLY A 236 -25.26 12.90 8.15
CA GLY A 236 -25.97 14.11 8.59
C GLY A 236 -27.28 14.43 7.85
N SER A 237 -28.29 14.83 8.63
CA SER A 237 -29.60 15.35 8.22
C SER A 237 -29.49 16.76 7.60
N GLY A 238 -28.77 16.86 6.48
CA GLY A 238 -28.83 18.01 5.56
C GLY A 238 -29.88 17.78 4.47
N LYS A 239 -30.53 18.85 4.00
CA LYS A 239 -31.76 18.89 3.18
C LYS A 239 -31.75 18.18 1.79
N ASP A 240 -30.73 17.39 1.45
CA ASP A 240 -30.69 16.60 0.22
C ASP A 240 -30.87 15.11 0.54
N SER A 241 -32.12 14.72 0.74
CA SER A 241 -32.56 13.36 1.04
C SER A 241 -32.42 12.44 -0.17
N ASN A 242 -31.21 11.93 -0.39
CA ASN A 242 -30.94 10.67 -1.07
C ASN A 242 -29.95 9.82 -0.25
N VAL A 243 -30.03 9.94 1.08
CA VAL A 243 -29.20 9.16 2.02
C VAL A 243 -29.68 7.71 1.97
N LYS A 244 -28.93 6.86 1.25
CA LYS A 244 -29.10 5.41 1.32
C LYS A 244 -28.98 5.00 2.79
N ASP A 245 -29.94 4.24 3.30
CA ASP A 245 -29.84 3.55 4.59
C ASP A 245 -28.65 2.58 4.55
N VAL A 246 -27.46 3.07 4.88
CA VAL A 246 -26.27 2.22 4.96
C VAL A 246 -26.33 1.48 6.29
N THR A 247 -26.30 0.16 6.24
CA THR A 247 -26.10 -0.68 7.41
C THR A 247 -24.79 -1.43 7.23
N VAL A 248 -23.89 -1.32 8.20
CA VAL A 248 -22.62 -2.03 8.22
C VAL A 248 -22.68 -3.14 9.24
N ILE A 249 -22.42 -4.37 8.80
CA ILE A 249 -22.30 -5.52 9.69
C ILE A 249 -20.87 -5.55 10.22
N THR A 250 -20.73 -5.40 11.53
CA THR A 250 -19.46 -5.41 12.24
C THR A 250 -19.31 -6.73 12.97
N THR A 251 -18.19 -7.42 12.76
CA THR A 251 -17.87 -8.65 13.46
C THR A 251 -17.03 -8.31 14.68
N ILE A 252 -17.44 -8.72 15.88
CA ILE A 252 -16.71 -8.48 17.13
C ILE A 252 -16.56 -9.78 17.89
N GLY A 253 -15.43 -9.97 18.55
CA GLY A 253 -15.22 -11.08 19.46
C GLY A 253 -13.97 -10.86 20.29
N PHE A 254 -13.60 -11.87 21.07
CA PHE A 254 -12.35 -11.88 21.81
C PHE A 254 -11.24 -12.50 20.97
N THR A 255 -10.05 -11.90 20.92
CA THR A 255 -8.91 -12.53 20.26
C THR A 255 -8.59 -13.89 20.89
N LYS A 256 -8.12 -14.85 20.10
CA LYS A 256 -7.88 -16.23 20.55
C LYS A 256 -6.85 -16.32 21.68
N GLU A 257 -5.94 -15.36 21.79
CA GLU A 257 -4.95 -15.24 22.87
C GLU A 257 -5.45 -14.48 24.11
N ALA A 258 -6.71 -14.02 24.13
CA ALA A 258 -7.28 -13.38 25.32
C ALA A 258 -7.38 -14.39 26.50
N PRO A 259 -7.17 -13.94 27.76
CA PRO A 259 -6.86 -12.57 28.19
C PRO A 259 -5.35 -12.24 28.23
N PHE A 260 -4.49 -13.10 27.70
CA PHE A 260 -3.03 -13.00 27.85
C PHE A 260 -2.40 -11.89 27.01
N VAL A 261 -3.14 -11.37 26.03
CA VAL A 261 -2.71 -10.29 25.14
C VAL A 261 -3.56 -9.04 25.38
N ASN A 262 -2.91 -7.93 25.74
CA ASN A 262 -3.57 -6.64 25.93
C ASN A 262 -3.80 -5.92 24.58
N VAL A 263 -4.65 -6.52 23.75
CA VAL A 263 -5.02 -5.97 22.44
C VAL A 263 -6.52 -5.78 22.39
N HIS A 264 -6.93 -4.62 21.92
CA HIS A 264 -8.33 -4.28 21.69
C HIS A 264 -8.41 -3.22 20.59
N GLY A 265 -9.55 -3.17 19.91
CA GLY A 265 -9.80 -2.17 18.87
C GLY A 265 -10.44 -2.75 17.61
N PHE A 266 -10.69 -1.88 16.64
CA PHE A 266 -11.36 -2.20 15.39
C PHE A 266 -10.39 -2.18 14.22
N ASN A 267 -10.45 -3.20 13.38
CA ASN A 267 -9.81 -3.24 12.09
C ASN A 267 -10.80 -2.72 11.06
N VAL A 268 -10.55 -1.48 10.60
CA VAL A 268 -11.46 -0.75 9.71
C VAL A 268 -10.94 -0.84 8.29
N TYR A 269 -11.76 -1.46 7.44
CA TYR A 269 -11.54 -1.59 6.00
C TYR A 269 -12.40 -0.59 5.23
N HIS A 270 -11.95 -0.18 4.05
CA HIS A 270 -12.71 0.62 3.09
C HIS A 270 -12.42 0.08 1.69
N LYS A 271 -13.47 -0.28 0.95
CA LYS A 271 -13.41 -0.92 -0.38
C LYS A 271 -12.42 -2.07 -0.38
N ASN A 272 -12.63 -3.01 0.55
CA ASN A 272 -11.75 -4.16 0.76
C ASN A 272 -10.30 -3.85 1.22
N ARG A 273 -9.91 -2.59 1.44
CA ARG A 273 -8.55 -2.19 1.85
C ARG A 273 -8.50 -1.82 3.34
N LEU A 274 -7.54 -2.36 4.07
CA LEU A 274 -7.30 -1.97 5.47
C LEU A 274 -6.85 -0.51 5.55
N ILE A 275 -7.56 0.29 6.35
CA ILE A 275 -7.26 1.72 6.59
C ILE A 275 -6.70 1.89 8.00
N MET A 276 -7.43 1.39 9.00
CA MET A 276 -7.04 1.52 10.41
C MET A 276 -6.94 0.13 11.08
N PRO A 277 -5.74 -0.44 11.23
CA PRO A 277 -5.53 -1.65 12.03
C PRO A 277 -5.67 -1.36 13.52
N PHE A 278 -6.35 -2.22 14.27
CA PHE A 278 -6.47 -2.17 15.74
C PHE A 278 -6.79 -0.78 16.31
N TRP A 279 -7.69 -0.04 15.65
CA TRP A 279 -8.10 1.28 16.07
C TRP A 279 -8.79 1.23 17.44
N LYS A 280 -8.13 1.83 18.44
CA LYS A 280 -8.63 1.84 19.82
C LYS A 280 -9.82 2.80 19.93
N VAL A 281 -10.98 2.26 20.31
CA VAL A 281 -12.22 3.04 20.51
C VAL A 281 -12.40 3.43 21.98
N PHE A 282 -11.64 2.81 22.88
CA PHE A 282 -11.55 3.16 24.30
C PHE A 282 -10.14 3.61 24.62
N HIS A 283 -10.02 4.77 25.26
CA HIS A 283 -8.75 5.31 25.74
C HIS A 283 -8.61 5.21 27.27
N ASP A 284 -9.57 4.59 27.95
CA ASP A 284 -9.50 4.39 29.39
C ASP A 284 -8.47 3.30 29.71
N ASN A 285 -7.54 3.58 30.64
CA ASN A 285 -6.54 2.63 31.16
C ASN A 285 -7.14 1.47 31.99
N SER A 286 -8.43 1.19 31.84
CA SER A 286 -9.12 0.10 32.52
C SER A 286 -8.91 -1.23 31.80
N SER A 287 -9.14 -2.35 32.50
CA SER A 287 -9.14 -3.69 31.90
C SER A 287 -10.39 -3.99 31.06
N ARG A 288 -11.32 -3.04 30.95
CA ARG A 288 -12.57 -3.22 30.22
C ARG A 288 -12.31 -3.30 28.72
N GLY A 289 -12.89 -4.32 28.08
CA GLY A 289 -12.73 -4.54 26.65
C GLY A 289 -11.37 -5.13 26.23
N TRP A 290 -10.52 -5.54 27.18
CA TRP A 290 -9.28 -6.26 26.85
C TRP A 290 -9.59 -7.54 26.07
N GLY A 291 -8.83 -7.74 24.99
CA GLY A 291 -9.04 -8.84 24.07
C GLY A 291 -10.16 -8.60 23.05
N VAL A 292 -10.99 -7.56 23.17
CA VAL A 292 -12.10 -7.32 22.24
C VAL A 292 -11.58 -6.71 20.95
N VAL A 293 -11.69 -7.48 19.87
CA VAL A 293 -11.29 -7.08 18.53
C VAL A 293 -12.50 -7.07 17.61
N GLY A 294 -12.62 -5.99 16.84
CA GLY A 294 -13.66 -5.82 15.83
C GLY A 294 -13.07 -5.81 14.41
N VAL A 295 -13.88 -6.21 13.44
CA VAL A 295 -13.61 -6.10 12.00
C VAL A 295 -14.83 -5.47 11.33
N MET A 296 -14.62 -4.39 10.59
CA MET A 296 -15.70 -3.70 9.88
C MET A 296 -15.25 -3.14 8.54
N GLU A 297 -16.16 -3.10 7.57
CA GLU A 297 -15.96 -2.41 6.29
C GLU A 297 -16.81 -1.13 6.24
N ALA A 298 -16.16 0.02 6.24
CA ALA A 298 -16.77 1.34 6.31
C ALA A 298 -16.74 2.06 4.95
N ASN A 299 -17.50 1.53 4.00
CA ASN A 299 -17.61 2.11 2.64
C ASN A 299 -18.36 3.45 2.59
N PHE A 300 -19.00 3.87 3.70
CA PHE A 300 -19.72 5.13 3.82
C PHE A 300 -18.83 6.33 4.18
N MET A 301 -17.55 6.11 4.46
CA MET A 301 -16.59 7.16 4.78
C MET A 301 -15.53 7.27 3.67
N GLU A 302 -14.97 8.46 3.43
CA GLU A 302 -13.86 8.65 2.48
C GLU A 302 -12.51 8.78 3.21
N PRO A 303 -11.50 7.96 2.87
CA PRO A 303 -10.19 8.05 3.50
C PRO A 303 -9.53 9.41 3.20
N ALA A 304 -8.65 9.89 4.08
CA ALA A 304 -7.93 11.14 3.83
C ALA A 304 -6.93 11.01 2.65
N HIS A 305 -6.29 12.13 2.31
CA HIS A 305 -5.31 12.22 1.22
C HIS A 305 -4.18 11.17 1.32
N ASP A 306 -3.79 10.81 2.54
CA ASP A 306 -3.01 9.61 2.81
C ASP A 306 -3.95 8.47 3.19
N VAL A 307 -3.76 7.30 2.57
CA VAL A 307 -4.57 6.09 2.80
C VAL A 307 -4.42 5.56 4.25
N HIS A 308 -3.58 6.22 5.06
CA HIS A 308 -3.34 5.96 6.47
C HIS A 308 -3.88 7.04 7.41
N ASP A 309 -4.42 8.15 6.89
CA ASP A 309 -4.97 9.22 7.70
C ASP A 309 -6.49 9.21 7.79
N VAL A 310 -6.90 9.60 9.00
CA VAL A 310 -8.22 9.69 9.60
C VAL A 310 -9.30 10.12 8.61
N PHE A 311 -10.38 9.33 8.53
CA PHE A 311 -11.64 9.75 7.91
C PHE A 311 -12.03 11.16 8.40
N SER A 312 -12.36 12.08 7.49
CA SER A 312 -12.80 13.46 7.81
C SER A 312 -14.05 13.55 8.71
N CYS A 313 -14.67 12.42 9.09
CA CYS A 313 -15.68 12.39 10.15
C CYS A 313 -15.04 12.23 11.52
N THR A 314 -14.82 13.37 12.18
CA THR A 314 -14.57 13.52 13.61
C THR A 314 -15.49 12.62 14.45
N LEU A 315 -14.92 12.03 15.52
CA LEU A 315 -15.44 11.37 16.74
C LEU A 315 -16.95 11.14 16.99
N HIS A 316 -17.89 11.89 16.40
CA HIS A 316 -19.32 11.83 16.72
C HIS A 316 -20.03 10.57 16.21
N SER A 317 -19.56 9.95 15.12
CA SER A 317 -20.28 8.83 14.50
C SER A 317 -20.12 7.50 15.26
N CYS A 318 -18.99 7.27 15.93
CA CYS A 318 -18.67 5.97 16.54
C CYS A 318 -19.25 5.75 17.96
N ALA A 319 -19.97 6.72 18.52
CA ALA A 319 -20.49 6.68 19.89
C ALA A 319 -21.38 5.45 20.19
N ARG A 320 -22.04 4.86 19.18
CA ARG A 320 -22.84 3.63 19.35
C ARG A 320 -22.00 2.35 19.43
N ILE A 321 -20.88 2.28 18.71
CA ILE A 321 -19.94 1.14 18.81
C ILE A 321 -19.29 1.15 20.20
N THR A 322 -18.93 2.34 20.71
CA THR A 322 -18.45 2.55 22.09
C THR A 322 -19.50 2.15 23.14
N ARG A 323 -20.81 2.28 22.87
CA ARG A 323 -21.86 1.85 23.82
C ARG A 323 -22.06 0.33 23.86
N TYR A 324 -21.90 -0.37 22.75
CA TYR A 324 -22.08 -1.82 22.71
C TYR A 324 -20.92 -2.59 23.36
N VAL A 325 -19.68 -2.14 23.15
CA VAL A 325 -18.53 -2.77 23.83
C VAL A 325 -18.59 -2.52 25.35
N ARG A 326 -19.18 -1.40 25.81
CA ARG A 326 -19.47 -1.18 27.24
C ARG A 326 -20.42 -2.24 27.81
N SER A 327 -21.41 -2.71 27.05
CA SER A 327 -22.33 -3.76 27.51
C SER A 327 -21.74 -5.18 27.50
N ILE A 328 -20.57 -5.40 26.88
CA ILE A 328 -19.87 -6.70 26.90
C ILE A 328 -18.82 -6.76 28.03
N GLY A 329 -18.39 -5.61 28.55
CA GLY A 329 -17.33 -5.50 29.56
C GLY A 329 -17.80 -5.40 31.01
N ASP A 330 -19.09 -5.57 31.29
CA ASP A 330 -19.71 -5.67 32.62
C ASP A 330 -20.29 -7.09 32.80
#